data_AF-A0AAD6FMS7-F1
#
_entry.id   AF-A0AAD6FMS7-F1
#
_cell.length_a   1.000
_cell.length_b   1.000
_cell.length_c   1.000
_cell.angle_alpha   90.00
_cell.angle_beta   90.00
_cell.angle_gamma   90.00
#
_symmetry.space_group_name_H-M   'P 1'
#
loop_
_entity.id
_entity.type
_entity.pdbx_description
1 polymer ?
#
loop_
_entity_poly.entity_id
_entity_poly.type
_entity_poly.pdbx_seq_one_letter_code
_entity_poly.pdbx_strand_id
1 'polypeptide(L)'
;MSISVNLKKISNLPGRSDRKVELCFREIRGEVLSISVYNCSKVFSNRLLGKLVISLQHVVSTGRVLLREPLTDSNYSLTEIYIELDIRYHPVEGTAGSWEGLDFIKVEDQDDGRFERKSLRADYGTKLDNIDTRLTVVATSMVALESKVTELKRDVSSNSTRINEAEGRIQHAEKTLEKTEAALDSVNKRIAYLESKTDDLENRCRRKNLRLFGIREGAEGQQTLLNLVNDMLTRWLELTPDRALTLERVHRTLASGKPNQHKAVIVRFLKFQEKEFVYLDINAFRGFQHNPCKLRVLHNGRINLFTMPQEAEKFYKSIKQ
;
A
#
# COMPACT_ATOMS: atom_id res chain seq x y z
N MET A 1 -30.29 13.44 21.25
CA MET A 1 -28.97 13.52 21.91
C MET A 1 -28.00 13.91 20.83
N SER A 2 -27.08 14.86 21.05
CA SER A 2 -26.07 15.21 20.04
C SER A 2 -24.69 15.29 20.67
N ILE A 3 -23.66 14.93 19.91
CA ILE A 3 -22.26 14.99 20.34
C ILE A 3 -21.55 15.97 19.42
N SER A 4 -20.87 16.95 20.02
CA SER A 4 -20.00 17.87 19.30
C SER A 4 -18.55 17.46 19.51
N VAL A 5 -17.84 17.17 18.42
CA VAL A 5 -16.41 16.85 18.42
C VAL A 5 -15.67 18.02 17.80
N ASN A 6 -14.82 18.68 18.58
CA ASN A 6 -13.98 19.77 18.10
C ASN A 6 -12.52 19.32 18.06
N LEU A 7 -11.94 19.29 16.86
CA LEU A 7 -10.53 19.03 16.65
C LEU A 7 -9.72 20.29 16.96
N LYS A 8 -8.91 20.25 18.02
CA LYS A 8 -8.06 21.40 18.41
C LYS A 8 -6.75 21.40 17.65
N LYS A 9 -6.04 20.28 17.66
CA LYS A 9 -4.68 20.20 17.10
C LYS A 9 -4.33 18.77 16.69
N ILE A 10 -3.53 18.66 15.63
CA ILE A 10 -2.80 17.44 15.28
C ILE A 10 -1.32 17.80 15.23
N SER A 11 -0.48 16.97 15.82
CA SER A 11 0.96 17.21 15.91
C SER A 11 1.77 16.02 15.41
N ASN A 12 3.02 16.32 15.02
CA ASN A 12 4.01 15.36 14.53
C ASN A 12 3.60 14.61 13.24
N LEU A 13 2.96 15.31 12.31
CA LEU A 13 2.54 14.74 11.03
C LEU A 13 3.73 14.59 10.06
N PRO A 14 3.95 13.41 9.46
CA PRO A 14 5.07 13.18 8.55
C PRO A 14 4.82 13.78 7.15
N GLY A 15 5.74 14.63 6.67
CA GLY A 15 5.74 15.21 5.32
C GLY A 15 4.97 16.54 5.15
N ARG A 16 4.92 17.07 3.92
CA ARG A 16 4.31 18.39 3.58
C ARG A 16 2.99 18.34 2.79
N SER A 17 2.42 17.16 2.55
CA SER A 17 1.22 17.02 1.72
C SER A 17 -0.06 17.47 2.44
N ASP A 18 -1.13 17.70 1.67
CA ASP A 18 -2.47 17.99 2.19
C ASP A 18 -2.99 16.86 3.10
N ARG A 19 -3.81 17.21 4.10
CA ARG A 19 -4.33 16.29 5.11
C ARG A 19 -5.85 16.27 5.09
N LYS A 20 -6.44 15.09 5.27
CA LYS A 20 -7.88 14.92 5.52
C LYS A 20 -8.07 14.18 6.84
N VAL A 21 -8.88 14.75 7.72
CA VAL A 21 -9.35 14.07 8.94
C VAL A 21 -10.77 13.60 8.66
N GLU A 22 -11.02 12.32 8.89
CA GLU A 22 -12.33 11.71 8.72
C GLU A 22 -12.83 11.23 10.07
N LEU A 23 -14.01 11.75 10.45
CA LEU A 23 -14.71 11.35 11.66
C LEU A 23 -15.78 10.35 11.27
N CYS A 24 -15.69 9.13 11.80
CA CYS A 24 -16.68 8.09 11.58
C CYS A 24 -17.37 7.73 12.91
N PHE A 25 -18.66 8.02 12.98
CA PHE A 25 -19.53 7.53 14.03
C PHE A 25 -20.09 6.18 13.59
N ARG A 26 -19.83 5.12 14.36
CA ARG A 26 -20.42 3.80 14.10
C ARG A 26 -21.46 3.52 15.17
N GLU A 27 -22.67 4.00 14.92
CA GLU A 27 -23.73 4.10 15.93
C GLU A 27 -24.41 2.76 16.27
N ILE A 28 -24.17 1.68 15.52
CA ILE A 28 -25.13 0.56 15.57
C ILE A 28 -24.87 -0.45 16.72
N ARG A 29 -23.68 -0.50 17.35
CA ARG A 29 -23.42 -1.52 18.41
C ARG A 29 -22.48 -1.17 19.58
N GLY A 30 -22.04 0.08 19.82
CA GLY A 30 -21.11 0.25 20.96
C GLY A 30 -20.64 1.62 21.39
N GLU A 31 -21.36 2.72 21.14
CA GLU A 31 -20.99 4.04 21.71
C GLU A 31 -19.52 4.42 21.46
N VAL A 32 -18.98 4.11 20.27
CA VAL A 32 -17.57 4.35 19.96
C VAL A 32 -17.41 5.43 18.90
N LEU A 33 -16.55 6.42 19.19
CA LEU A 33 -16.07 7.40 18.24
C LEU A 33 -14.77 6.92 17.60
N SER A 34 -14.76 6.80 16.27
CA SER A 34 -13.56 6.47 15.49
C SER A 34 -13.11 7.67 14.68
N ILE A 35 -11.81 7.98 14.76
CA ILE A 35 -11.19 9.11 14.09
C ILE A 35 -10.03 8.58 13.26
N SER A 36 -10.05 8.85 11.96
CA SER A 36 -9.01 8.42 11.02
C SER A 36 -8.34 9.64 10.39
N VAL A 37 -7.00 9.65 10.38
CA VAL A 37 -6.22 10.74 9.79
C VAL A 37 -5.53 10.23 8.53
N TYR A 38 -5.71 10.95 7.42
CA TYR A 38 -5.19 10.59 6.11
C TYR A 38 -4.22 11.64 5.56
N ASN A 39 -3.21 11.14 4.86
CA ASN A 39 -2.38 11.91 3.96
C ASN A 39 -2.99 11.87 2.55
N CYS A 40 -3.41 13.02 2.06
CA CYS A 40 -4.04 13.14 0.75
C CYS A 40 -2.98 13.30 -0.35
N SER A 41 -3.22 12.62 -1.46
CA SER A 41 -2.45 12.78 -2.68
C SER A 41 -3.40 13.18 -3.81
N LYS A 42 -2.97 14.14 -4.64
CA LYS A 42 -3.73 14.55 -5.84
C LYS A 42 -3.68 13.51 -6.96
N VAL A 43 -2.75 12.55 -6.87
CA VAL A 43 -2.42 11.57 -7.92
C VAL A 43 -2.45 10.13 -7.44
N PHE A 44 -2.58 9.88 -6.13
CA PHE A 44 -2.59 8.55 -5.52
C PHE A 44 -3.74 8.41 -4.52
N SER A 45 -4.06 7.18 -4.10
CA SER A 45 -5.02 6.94 -3.05
C SER A 45 -4.57 7.57 -1.72
N ASN A 46 -5.54 8.05 -0.93
CA ASN A 46 -5.28 8.65 0.38
C ASN A 46 -4.66 7.61 1.32
N ARG A 47 -3.47 7.90 1.85
CA ARG A 47 -2.76 7.00 2.76
C ARG A 47 -3.24 7.23 4.19
N LEU A 48 -3.73 6.19 4.87
CA LEU A 48 -4.05 6.24 6.30
C LEU A 48 -2.77 6.44 7.11
N LEU A 49 -2.74 7.47 7.96
CA LEU A 49 -1.64 7.76 8.87
C LEU A 49 -1.85 7.15 10.25
N GLY A 50 -3.10 7.03 10.69
CA GLY A 50 -3.44 6.39 11.94
C GLY A 50 -4.91 6.57 12.31
N LYS A 51 -5.34 5.81 13.30
CA LYS A 51 -6.72 5.76 13.79
C LYS A 51 -6.75 5.92 15.31
N LEU A 52 -7.73 6.63 15.83
CA LEU A 52 -8.05 6.68 17.25
C LEU A 52 -9.48 6.19 17.45
N VAL A 53 -9.68 5.36 18.47
CA VAL A 53 -10.97 4.75 18.79
C VAL A 53 -11.25 5.00 20.27
N ILE A 54 -12.39 5.63 20.58
CA ILE A 54 -12.71 6.11 21.92
C ILE A 54 -14.13 5.66 22.29
N SER A 55 -14.29 5.10 23.50
CA SER A 55 -15.62 4.86 24.06
C SER A 55 -16.24 6.17 24.56
N LEU A 56 -17.47 6.43 24.15
CA LEU A 56 -18.25 7.61 24.51
C LEU A 56 -18.97 7.46 25.85
N GLN A 57 -18.93 6.29 26.49
CA GLN A 57 -19.58 6.04 27.78
C GLN A 57 -19.17 7.05 28.86
N HIS A 58 -17.88 7.36 28.92
CA HIS A 58 -17.36 8.35 29.87
C HIS A 58 -17.74 9.79 29.48
N VAL A 59 -17.94 10.08 28.20
CA VAL A 59 -18.37 11.40 27.72
C VAL A 59 -19.83 11.66 28.08
N VAL A 60 -20.67 10.62 28.05
CA VAL A 60 -22.07 10.70 28.47
C VAL A 60 -22.20 11.02 29.96
N SER A 61 -21.34 10.44 30.82
CA SER A 61 -21.37 10.70 32.27
C SER A 61 -20.74 12.04 32.67
N THR A 62 -19.66 12.45 32.01
CA THR A 62 -18.93 13.69 32.35
C THR A 62 -19.44 14.93 31.60
N GLY A 63 -20.22 14.75 30.54
CA GLY A 63 -20.75 15.82 29.68
C GLY A 63 -19.71 16.47 28.75
N ARG A 64 -18.42 16.44 29.11
CA ARG A 64 -17.32 16.97 28.30
C ARG A 64 -16.01 16.24 28.59
N VAL A 65 -15.27 15.89 27.55
CA VAL A 65 -13.93 15.30 27.65
C VAL A 65 -12.96 16.04 26.74
N LEU A 66 -11.84 16.47 27.31
CA LEU A 66 -10.68 17.00 26.58
C LEU A 66 -9.57 15.95 26.64
N LEU A 67 -9.10 15.48 25.48
CA LEU A 67 -8.09 14.43 25.42
C LEU A 67 -6.99 14.71 24.40
N ARG A 68 -5.80 14.21 24.68
CA ARG A 68 -4.61 14.25 23.83
C ARG A 68 -4.03 12.84 23.76
N GLU A 69 -4.21 12.16 22.64
CA GLU A 69 -3.84 10.75 22.50
C GLU A 69 -3.03 10.51 21.20
N PRO A 70 -2.12 9.53 21.19
CA PRO A 70 -1.47 9.07 19.97
C PRO A 70 -2.44 8.26 19.08
N LEU A 71 -2.25 8.32 17.76
CA LEU A 71 -2.98 7.46 16.82
C LEU A 71 -2.35 6.07 16.75
N THR A 72 -3.13 5.04 16.41
CA THR A 72 -2.65 3.69 16.13
C THR A 72 -2.53 3.40 14.64
N ASP A 73 -1.53 2.63 14.23
CA ASP A 73 -1.36 2.16 12.84
C ASP A 73 -2.22 0.90 12.54
N SER A 74 -2.03 0.31 11.35
CA SER A 74 -2.72 -0.93 10.94
C SER A 74 -2.36 -2.16 11.77
N ASN A 75 -1.25 -2.11 12.50
CA ASN A 75 -0.77 -3.17 13.38
C ASN A 75 -1.12 -2.89 14.85
N TYR A 76 -2.02 -1.93 15.12
CA TYR A 76 -2.40 -1.48 16.46
C TYR A 76 -1.22 -0.96 17.30
N SER A 77 -0.13 -0.55 16.65
CA SER A 77 1.03 0.05 17.30
C SER A 77 0.84 1.56 17.44
N LEU A 78 1.30 2.13 18.55
CA LEU A 78 1.24 3.57 18.80
C LEU A 78 2.14 4.30 17.81
N THR A 79 1.59 5.29 17.13
CA THR A 79 2.35 6.20 16.27
C THR A 79 2.81 7.41 17.06
N GLU A 80 3.77 8.15 16.51
CA GLU A 80 4.21 9.41 17.11
C GLU A 80 3.26 10.59 16.81
N ILE A 81 2.14 10.36 16.12
CA ILE A 81 1.16 11.37 15.73
C ILE A 81 0.16 11.54 16.86
N TYR A 82 0.03 12.75 17.40
CA TYR A 82 -0.92 13.05 18.48
C TYR A 82 -2.08 13.89 17.99
N ILE A 83 -3.28 13.58 18.49
CA ILE A 83 -4.51 14.31 18.23
C ILE A 83 -5.09 14.88 19.53
N GLU A 84 -5.50 16.14 19.49
CA GLU A 84 -6.16 16.85 20.60
C GLU A 84 -7.61 17.16 20.26
N LEU A 85 -8.53 16.70 21.12
CA LEU A 85 -9.97 16.72 20.86
C LEU A 85 -10.73 17.24 22.08
N ASP A 86 -11.73 18.09 21.85
CA ASP A 86 -12.75 18.50 22.81
C ASP A 86 -14.10 17.90 22.40
N ILE A 87 -14.57 16.92 23.16
CA ILE A 87 -15.81 16.19 22.91
C ILE A 87 -16.84 16.66 23.93
N ARG A 88 -18.00 17.11 23.47
CA ARG A 88 -19.13 17.56 24.30
C ARG A 88 -20.38 16.76 24.00
N TYR A 89 -21.03 16.28 25.04
CA TYR A 89 -22.31 15.59 24.97
C TYR A 89 -23.46 16.55 25.32
N HIS A 90 -24.44 16.65 24.44
CA HIS A 90 -25.67 17.41 24.65
C HIS A 90 -26.82 16.41 24.83
N PRO A 91 -27.32 16.24 26.07
CA PRO A 91 -28.52 15.46 26.30
C PRO A 91 -29.69 16.08 25.54
N VAL A 92 -30.68 15.27 25.16
CA VAL A 92 -31.96 15.82 24.68
C VAL A 92 -32.64 16.43 25.89
N GLU A 93 -32.93 17.72 25.87
CA GLU A 93 -33.89 18.28 26.80
C GLU A 93 -35.19 17.48 26.69
N GLY A 94 -35.57 16.84 27.79
CA GLY A 94 -36.69 15.90 27.81
C GLY A 94 -36.55 14.71 28.76
N THR A 95 -35.63 14.73 29.73
CA THR A 95 -35.80 13.87 30.91
C THR A 95 -36.93 14.47 31.73
N ALA A 96 -38.08 13.77 31.74
CA ALA A 96 -39.19 14.08 32.62
C ALA A 96 -38.65 14.31 34.04
N GLY A 97 -38.87 15.51 34.56
CA GLY A 97 -38.51 15.85 35.92
C GLY A 97 -39.10 14.82 36.89
N SER A 98 -38.37 14.61 37.98
CA SER A 98 -38.83 13.90 39.17
C SER A 98 -40.26 14.36 39.50
N TRP A 99 -41.24 13.48 39.33
CA TRP A 99 -42.56 13.71 39.89
C TRP A 99 -42.45 13.49 41.39
N GLU A 100 -42.07 14.52 42.13
CA GLU A 100 -42.35 14.54 43.56
C GLU A 100 -43.87 14.67 43.71
N GLY A 101 -44.51 13.53 43.97
CA GLY A 101 -45.95 13.42 44.14
C GLY A 101 -46.43 13.97 45.47
N LEU A 102 -46.34 15.29 45.67
CA LEU A 102 -46.87 15.97 46.85
C LEU A 102 -47.50 17.32 46.49
N ASP A 103 -48.45 17.33 45.57
CA ASP A 103 -49.40 18.45 45.48
C ASP A 103 -50.82 17.94 45.22
N PHE A 104 -51.32 17.19 46.21
CA PHE A 104 -52.77 17.02 46.37
C PHE A 104 -53.22 18.04 47.43
N ILE A 105 -53.87 19.10 46.95
CA ILE A 105 -54.57 20.10 47.75
C ILE A 105 -55.50 19.38 48.73
N LYS A 106 -55.25 19.55 50.04
CA LYS A 106 -56.27 19.27 51.07
C LYS A 106 -57.37 20.30 50.90
N VAL A 107 -58.57 19.84 50.56
CA VAL A 107 -59.78 20.64 50.70
C VAL A 107 -60.24 20.46 52.13
N GLU A 108 -60.02 21.47 52.96
CA GLU A 108 -60.80 21.64 54.18
C GLU A 108 -62.11 22.32 53.81
N ASP A 109 -63.22 21.68 54.16
CA ASP A 109 -64.55 22.23 54.00
C ASP A 109 -64.72 23.42 54.96
N GLN A 110 -64.79 24.64 54.40
CA GLN A 110 -65.51 25.73 55.03
C GLN A 110 -66.45 26.40 54.02
N ASP A 111 -67.71 26.36 54.40
CA ASP A 111 -68.88 26.88 53.73
C ASP A 111 -68.81 28.41 53.65
N ASP A 112 -68.73 28.95 52.43
CA ASP A 112 -69.36 30.23 52.08
C ASP A 112 -69.43 30.42 50.55
N GLY A 113 -70.61 30.78 50.04
CA GLY A 113 -70.73 31.54 48.79
C GLY A 113 -71.00 30.77 47.48
N ARG A 114 -72.25 30.85 47.01
CA ARG A 114 -72.75 30.42 45.68
C ARG A 114 -72.07 31.07 44.46
N PHE A 115 -71.12 31.99 44.65
CA PHE A 115 -70.43 32.75 43.58
C PHE A 115 -69.13 32.08 43.09
N GLU A 116 -68.40 31.34 43.93
CA GLU A 116 -67.11 30.72 43.55
C GLU A 116 -67.25 29.52 42.61
N ARG A 117 -68.34 28.77 42.72
CA ARG A 117 -68.63 27.58 41.88
C ARG A 117 -68.77 27.90 40.38
N LYS A 118 -69.17 29.12 40.01
CA LYS A 118 -69.25 29.55 38.59
C LYS A 118 -67.87 29.88 38.01
N SER A 119 -67.00 30.49 38.80
CA SER A 119 -65.63 30.82 38.40
C SER A 119 -64.78 29.55 38.27
N LEU A 120 -64.88 28.62 39.22
CA LEU A 120 -64.21 27.32 39.14
C LEU A 120 -64.65 26.52 37.90
N ARG A 121 -65.95 26.48 37.61
CA ARG A 121 -66.48 25.76 36.44
C ARG A 121 -65.99 26.36 35.11
N ALA A 122 -65.80 27.68 35.05
CA ALA A 122 -65.22 28.34 33.89
C ALA A 122 -63.72 28.00 33.73
N ASP A 123 -62.95 28.02 34.81
CA ASP A 123 -61.51 27.66 34.80
C ASP A 123 -61.26 26.18 34.45
N TYR A 124 -62.13 25.27 34.93
CA TYR A 124 -62.08 23.87 34.47
C TYR A 124 -62.50 23.71 33.01
N GLY A 125 -63.43 24.52 32.52
CA GLY A 125 -63.83 24.54 31.11
C GLY A 125 -62.67 24.93 30.20
N THR A 126 -61.97 26.03 30.50
CA THR A 126 -60.81 26.49 29.71
C THR A 126 -59.65 25.49 29.76
N LYS A 127 -59.42 24.82 30.90
CA LYS A 127 -58.43 23.74 31.00
C LYS A 127 -58.80 22.53 30.15
N LEU A 128 -60.08 22.14 30.11
CA LEU A 128 -60.55 21.07 29.25
C LEU A 128 -60.40 21.42 27.76
N ASP A 129 -60.75 22.65 27.36
CA ASP A 129 -60.56 23.12 25.99
C ASP A 129 -59.06 23.13 25.59
N ASN A 130 -58.19 23.51 26.52
CA ASN A 130 -56.74 23.47 26.30
C ASN A 130 -56.20 22.03 26.19
N ILE A 131 -56.79 21.08 26.93
CA ILE A 131 -56.45 19.65 26.79
C ILE A 131 -56.92 19.11 25.44
N ASP A 132 -58.14 19.44 25.03
CA ASP A 132 -58.72 19.00 23.76
C ASP A 132 -57.93 19.52 22.55
N THR A 133 -57.54 20.80 22.57
CA THR A 133 -56.67 21.38 21.54
C THR A 133 -55.31 20.68 21.48
N ARG A 134 -54.67 20.38 22.62
CA ARG A 134 -53.41 19.63 22.66
C ARG A 134 -53.57 18.20 22.16
N LEU A 135 -54.65 17.51 22.52
CA LEU A 135 -54.95 16.16 22.03
C LEU A 135 -55.15 16.16 20.51
N THR A 136 -55.80 17.19 19.97
CA THR A 136 -55.96 17.37 18.51
C THR A 136 -54.60 17.54 17.82
N VAL A 137 -53.70 18.36 18.39
CA VAL A 137 -52.32 18.51 17.87
C VAL A 137 -51.56 17.19 17.94
N VAL A 138 -51.68 16.43 19.03
CA VAL A 138 -51.04 15.11 19.15
C VAL A 138 -51.58 14.14 18.09
N ALA A 139 -52.89 14.07 17.88
CA ALA A 139 -53.51 13.21 16.89
C ALA A 139 -53.02 13.52 15.46
N THR A 140 -52.94 14.80 15.10
CA THR A 140 -52.40 15.21 13.77
C THR A 140 -50.93 14.86 13.61
N SER A 141 -50.11 15.03 14.67
CA SER A 141 -48.70 14.64 14.66
C SER A 141 -48.51 13.12 14.53
N MET A 142 -49.42 12.32 15.12
CA MET A 142 -49.38 10.86 15.02
C MET A 142 -49.65 10.40 13.58
N VAL A 143 -50.66 10.96 12.91
CA VAL A 143 -50.96 10.66 11.50
C VAL A 143 -49.79 11.05 10.59
N ALA A 144 -49.17 12.20 10.83
CA ALA A 144 -47.98 12.63 10.09
C ALA A 144 -46.79 11.65 10.31
N LEU A 145 -46.64 11.14 11.53
CA LEU A 145 -45.61 10.14 11.84
C LEU A 145 -45.89 8.81 11.15
N GLU A 146 -47.14 8.34 11.14
CA GLU A 146 -47.53 7.13 10.41
C GLU A 146 -47.21 7.23 8.91
N SER A 147 -47.51 8.39 8.29
CA SER A 147 -47.13 8.65 6.90
C SER A 147 -45.61 8.53 6.70
N LYS A 148 -44.80 9.15 7.56
CA LYS A 148 -43.33 9.04 7.46
C LYS A 148 -42.81 7.63 7.68
N VAL A 149 -43.42 6.86 8.58
CA VAL A 149 -43.05 5.46 8.83
C VAL A 149 -43.33 4.58 7.61
N THR A 150 -44.45 4.80 6.92
CA THR A 150 -44.76 4.06 5.68
C THR A 150 -43.80 4.41 4.54
N GLU A 151 -43.43 5.69 4.40
CA GLU A 151 -42.40 6.13 3.45
C GLU A 151 -41.04 5.50 3.75
N LEU A 152 -40.59 5.54 5.00
CA LEU A 152 -39.34 4.90 5.43
C LEU A 152 -39.34 3.39 5.16
N LYS A 153 -40.46 2.69 5.37
CA LYS A 153 -40.58 1.27 5.02
C LYS A 153 -40.39 1.02 3.52
N ARG A 154 -40.92 1.90 2.68
CA ARG A 154 -40.78 1.83 1.23
C ARG A 154 -39.32 2.02 0.82
N ASP A 155 -38.66 3.03 1.38
CA ASP A 155 -37.27 3.33 1.09
C ASP A 155 -36.32 2.24 1.59
N VAL A 156 -36.57 1.68 2.78
CA VAL A 156 -35.82 0.52 3.30
C VAL A 156 -35.97 -0.69 2.37
N SER A 157 -37.18 -0.96 1.88
CA SER A 157 -37.43 -2.06 0.95
C SER A 157 -36.70 -1.84 -0.38
N SER A 158 -36.73 -0.61 -0.91
CA SER A 158 -36.00 -0.26 -2.13
C SER A 158 -34.48 -0.30 -1.95
N ASN A 159 -33.96 0.07 -0.77
CA ASN A 159 -32.54 -0.03 -0.50
C ASN A 159 -32.11 -1.49 -0.34
N SER A 160 -32.95 -2.34 0.24
CA SER A 160 -32.67 -3.78 0.34
C SER A 160 -32.48 -4.44 -1.03
N THR A 161 -33.32 -4.12 -2.02
CA THR A 161 -33.17 -4.68 -3.38
C THR A 161 -31.88 -4.21 -4.04
N ARG A 162 -31.55 -2.92 -3.94
CA ARG A 162 -30.31 -2.34 -4.48
C ARG A 162 -29.06 -2.91 -3.82
N ILE A 163 -29.12 -3.17 -2.51
CA ILE A 163 -28.02 -3.80 -1.77
C ILE A 163 -27.79 -5.23 -2.26
N ASN A 164 -28.86 -6.03 -2.40
CA ASN A 164 -28.72 -7.41 -2.89
C ASN A 164 -28.14 -7.47 -4.32
N GLU A 165 -28.54 -6.54 -5.20
CA GLU A 165 -27.96 -6.44 -6.55
C GLU A 165 -26.48 -6.05 -6.49
N ALA A 166 -26.12 -5.07 -5.66
CA ALA A 166 -24.73 -4.66 -5.47
C ALA A 166 -23.87 -5.79 -4.91
N GLU A 167 -24.38 -6.55 -3.93
CA GLU A 167 -23.72 -7.74 -3.38
C GLU A 167 -23.48 -8.80 -4.46
N GLY A 168 -24.48 -9.07 -5.31
CA GLY A 168 -24.31 -10.01 -6.44
C GLY A 168 -23.26 -9.54 -7.46
N ARG A 169 -23.23 -8.25 -7.77
CA ARG A 169 -22.20 -7.67 -8.65
C ARG A 169 -20.81 -7.74 -8.04
N ILE A 170 -20.69 -7.48 -6.74
CA ILE A 170 -19.43 -7.60 -5.99
C ILE A 170 -18.96 -9.05 -6.02
N GLN A 171 -19.83 -10.02 -5.71
CA GLN A 171 -19.48 -11.43 -5.72
C GLN A 171 -19.00 -11.90 -7.11
N HIS A 172 -19.64 -11.43 -8.18
CA HIS A 172 -19.19 -11.73 -9.54
C HIS A 172 -17.80 -11.13 -9.82
N ALA A 173 -17.57 -9.88 -9.42
CA ALA A 173 -16.29 -9.20 -9.59
C ALA A 173 -15.16 -9.85 -8.77
N GLU A 174 -15.45 -10.30 -7.54
CA GLU A 174 -14.49 -11.05 -6.71
C GLU A 174 -14.10 -12.37 -7.37
N LYS A 175 -15.07 -13.10 -7.93
CA LYS A 175 -14.81 -14.37 -8.63
C LYS A 175 -14.00 -14.19 -9.92
N THR A 176 -14.23 -13.10 -10.66
CA THR A 176 -13.40 -12.80 -11.85
C THR A 176 -12.00 -12.38 -11.44
N LEU A 177 -11.86 -11.58 -10.38
CA LEU A 177 -10.56 -11.19 -9.83
C LEU A 177 -9.73 -12.42 -9.44
N GLU A 178 -10.30 -13.34 -8.66
CA GLU A 178 -9.63 -14.58 -8.25
C GLU A 178 -9.14 -15.40 -9.45
N LYS A 179 -9.96 -15.54 -10.50
CA LYS A 179 -9.57 -16.21 -11.75
C LYS A 179 -8.41 -15.50 -12.45
N THR A 180 -8.43 -14.16 -12.50
CA THR A 180 -7.35 -13.39 -13.12
C THR A 180 -6.05 -13.46 -12.33
N GLU A 181 -6.13 -13.47 -10.99
CA GLU A 181 -4.96 -13.63 -10.11
C GLU A 181 -4.30 -14.99 -10.30
N ALA A 182 -5.10 -16.06 -10.39
CA ALA A 182 -4.59 -17.40 -10.66
C ALA A 182 -3.93 -17.50 -12.06
N ALA A 183 -4.52 -16.86 -13.07
CA ALA A 183 -3.92 -16.79 -14.40
C ALA A 183 -2.61 -16.00 -14.40
N LEU A 184 -2.55 -14.90 -13.65
CA LEU A 184 -1.36 -14.06 -13.50
C LEU A 184 -0.20 -14.84 -12.84
N ASP A 185 -0.47 -15.61 -11.79
CA ASP A 185 0.53 -16.47 -11.15
C ASP A 185 1.08 -17.53 -12.11
N SER A 186 0.21 -18.17 -12.90
CA SER A 186 0.63 -19.12 -13.94
C SER A 186 1.54 -18.48 -15.00
N VAL A 187 1.19 -17.28 -15.46
CA VAL A 187 1.99 -16.52 -16.44
C VAL A 187 3.34 -16.12 -15.83
N ASN A 188 3.38 -15.64 -14.59
CA ASN A 188 4.62 -15.27 -13.90
C ASN A 188 5.57 -16.48 -13.78
N LYS A 189 5.05 -17.65 -13.40
CA LYS A 189 5.83 -18.90 -13.39
C LYS A 189 6.38 -19.24 -14.77
N ARG A 190 5.58 -19.04 -15.82
CA ARG A 190 6.01 -19.29 -17.20
C ARG A 190 7.10 -18.32 -17.65
N ILE A 191 6.98 -17.04 -17.31
CA ILE A 191 7.99 -16.02 -17.60
C ILE A 191 9.31 -16.39 -16.91
N ALA A 192 9.30 -16.66 -15.61
CA ALA A 192 10.51 -17.03 -14.86
C ALA A 192 11.20 -18.28 -15.47
N TYR A 193 10.42 -19.28 -15.87
CA TYR A 193 10.95 -20.46 -16.56
C TYR A 193 11.57 -20.10 -17.92
N LEU A 194 10.91 -19.27 -18.72
CA LEU A 194 11.42 -18.84 -20.03
C LEU A 194 12.67 -17.97 -19.91
N GLU A 195 12.75 -17.12 -18.91
CA GLU A 195 13.95 -16.32 -18.61
C GLU A 195 15.13 -17.23 -18.26
N SER A 196 14.95 -18.18 -17.34
CA SER A 196 15.98 -19.17 -16.98
C SER A 196 16.41 -20.03 -18.18
N LYS A 197 15.44 -20.48 -18.99
CA LYS A 197 15.71 -21.24 -20.21
C LYS A 197 16.50 -20.42 -21.23
N THR A 198 16.17 -19.13 -21.38
CA THR A 198 16.86 -18.24 -22.31
C THR A 198 18.30 -17.99 -21.85
N ASP A 199 18.51 -17.76 -20.55
CA ASP A 199 19.86 -17.63 -19.98
C ASP A 199 20.70 -18.90 -20.18
N ASP A 200 20.16 -20.09 -19.89
CA ASP A 200 20.87 -21.36 -20.14
C ASP A 200 21.21 -21.55 -21.63
N LEU A 201 20.28 -21.23 -22.54
CA LEU A 201 20.52 -21.32 -23.99
C LEU A 201 21.57 -20.30 -24.46
N GLU A 202 21.52 -19.06 -23.98
CA GLU A 202 22.53 -18.05 -24.28
C GLU A 202 23.91 -18.48 -23.78
N ASN A 203 23.97 -19.00 -22.55
CA ASN A 203 25.21 -19.50 -21.96
C ASN A 203 25.75 -20.67 -22.78
N ARG A 204 24.92 -21.65 -23.16
CA ARG A 204 25.28 -22.77 -24.06
C ARG A 204 25.84 -22.29 -25.39
N CYS A 205 25.18 -21.33 -26.03
CA CYS A 205 25.59 -20.76 -27.31
C CYS A 205 26.93 -20.00 -27.20
N ARG A 206 27.24 -19.41 -26.04
CA ARG A 206 28.47 -18.63 -25.80
C ARG A 206 29.61 -19.44 -25.18
N ARG A 207 29.42 -20.72 -24.83
CA ARG A 207 30.47 -21.57 -24.19
C ARG A 207 31.76 -21.66 -24.99
N LYS A 208 31.66 -21.64 -26.33
CA LYS A 208 32.81 -21.68 -27.24
C LYS A 208 33.39 -20.30 -27.54
N ASN A 209 32.86 -19.23 -26.94
CA ASN A 209 33.31 -17.87 -27.18
C ASN A 209 34.31 -17.45 -26.09
N LEU A 210 35.40 -16.83 -26.52
CA LEU A 210 36.38 -16.16 -25.69
C LEU A 210 36.39 -14.67 -26.04
N ARG A 211 36.53 -13.81 -25.03
CA ARG A 211 36.55 -12.36 -25.21
C ARG A 211 37.92 -11.82 -24.83
N LEU A 212 38.60 -11.24 -25.82
CA LEU A 212 39.91 -10.60 -25.67
C LEU A 212 39.75 -9.08 -25.55
N PHE A 213 40.56 -8.48 -24.70
CA PHE A 213 40.60 -7.02 -24.47
C PHE A 213 42.00 -6.49 -24.75
N GLY A 214 42.12 -5.20 -25.05
CA GLY A 214 43.41 -4.53 -25.25
C GLY A 214 43.98 -4.59 -26.68
N ILE A 215 43.33 -5.30 -27.60
CA ILE A 215 43.73 -5.31 -29.01
C ILE A 215 43.33 -3.97 -29.65
N ARG A 216 44.34 -3.15 -30.01
CA ARG A 216 44.13 -1.84 -30.64
C ARG A 216 43.32 -1.98 -31.92
N GLU A 217 42.48 -0.99 -32.19
CA GLU A 217 41.78 -0.88 -33.48
C GLU A 217 42.81 -0.59 -34.58
N GLY A 218 42.72 -1.29 -35.71
CA GLY A 218 43.71 -1.19 -36.80
C GLY A 218 45.01 -1.98 -36.59
N ALA A 219 45.19 -2.69 -35.46
CA ALA A 219 46.34 -3.59 -35.25
C ALA A 219 46.42 -4.75 -36.26
N GLU A 220 45.35 -4.97 -37.00
CA GLU A 220 45.20 -5.96 -38.06
C GLU A 220 46.06 -5.58 -39.28
N GLY A 221 46.33 -4.29 -39.52
CA GLY A 221 47.11 -3.85 -40.68
C GLY A 221 46.50 -4.38 -41.99
N GLN A 222 47.29 -5.18 -42.73
CA GLN A 222 46.89 -5.84 -43.97
C GLN A 222 46.33 -7.27 -43.76
N GLN A 223 46.52 -7.87 -42.57
CA GLN A 223 46.04 -9.22 -42.30
C GLN A 223 44.62 -9.21 -41.71
N THR A 224 43.92 -10.34 -41.84
CA THR A 224 42.60 -10.47 -41.22
C THR A 224 42.72 -10.56 -39.70
N LEU A 225 41.70 -10.08 -38.98
CA LEU A 225 41.64 -10.22 -37.53
C LEU A 225 41.73 -11.67 -37.05
N LEU A 226 41.24 -12.62 -37.86
CA LEU A 226 41.35 -14.04 -37.58
C LEU A 226 42.81 -14.48 -37.57
N ASN A 227 43.59 -14.13 -38.59
CA ASN A 227 45.00 -14.49 -38.69
C ASN A 227 45.81 -13.85 -37.55
N LEU A 228 45.60 -12.55 -37.28
CA LEU A 228 46.25 -11.85 -36.17
C LEU A 228 46.03 -12.58 -34.84
N VAL A 229 44.78 -12.96 -34.55
CA VAL A 229 44.44 -13.64 -33.30
C VAL A 229 45.00 -15.06 -33.27
N ASN A 230 45.00 -15.77 -34.38
CA ASN A 230 45.58 -17.11 -34.47
C ASN A 230 47.10 -17.09 -34.22
N ASP A 231 47.79 -16.12 -34.79
CA ASP A 231 49.24 -15.93 -34.60
C ASP A 231 49.56 -15.47 -33.19
N MET A 232 48.69 -14.65 -32.58
CA MET A 232 48.81 -14.28 -31.17
C MET A 232 48.66 -15.51 -30.28
N LEU A 233 47.59 -16.29 -30.44
CA LEU A 233 47.33 -17.48 -29.63
C LEU A 233 48.42 -18.54 -29.77
N THR A 234 48.91 -18.77 -31.00
CA THR A 234 50.01 -19.73 -31.26
C THR A 234 51.30 -19.31 -30.55
N ARG A 235 51.67 -18.03 -30.63
CA ARG A 235 52.86 -17.50 -29.93
C ARG A 235 52.70 -17.50 -28.42
N TRP A 236 51.51 -17.18 -27.96
CA TRP A 236 51.16 -17.08 -26.55
C TRP A 236 51.19 -18.43 -25.85
N LEU A 237 50.59 -19.44 -26.47
CA LEU A 237 50.48 -20.79 -25.90
C LEU A 237 51.64 -21.71 -26.33
N GLU A 238 52.68 -21.15 -26.96
CA GLU A 238 53.86 -21.89 -27.46
C GLU A 238 53.49 -23.17 -28.21
N LEU A 239 52.44 -23.09 -29.05
CA LEU A 239 51.85 -24.27 -29.70
C LEU A 239 52.78 -24.79 -30.79
N THR A 240 52.97 -26.10 -30.81
CA THR A 240 53.60 -26.79 -31.94
C THR A 240 52.65 -26.81 -33.15
N PRO A 241 53.18 -26.93 -34.38
CA PRO A 241 52.36 -26.95 -35.60
C PRO A 241 51.27 -28.03 -35.59
N ASP A 242 51.53 -29.15 -34.92
CA ASP A 242 50.62 -30.30 -34.81
C ASP A 242 49.41 -30.02 -33.89
N ARG A 243 49.43 -28.92 -33.13
CA ARG A 243 48.39 -28.57 -32.14
C ARG A 243 47.74 -27.21 -32.44
N ALA A 244 47.56 -26.90 -33.72
CA ALA A 244 46.91 -25.66 -34.15
C ALA A 244 45.45 -25.55 -33.66
N LEU A 245 45.07 -24.37 -33.16
CA LEU A 245 43.71 -24.07 -32.72
C LEU A 245 42.81 -23.79 -33.93
N THR A 246 41.58 -24.30 -33.90
CA THR A 246 40.61 -24.08 -34.99
C THR A 246 39.58 -23.04 -34.59
N LEU A 247 39.72 -21.83 -35.15
CA LEU A 247 38.82 -20.71 -34.90
C LEU A 247 37.68 -20.71 -35.93
N GLU A 248 36.44 -20.70 -35.46
CA GLU A 248 35.23 -20.63 -36.29
C GLU A 248 34.97 -19.20 -36.75
N ARG A 249 35.11 -18.22 -35.85
CA ARG A 249 34.85 -16.81 -36.16
C ARG A 249 35.56 -15.88 -35.20
N VAL A 250 36.13 -14.79 -35.73
CA VAL A 250 36.72 -13.71 -34.93
C VAL A 250 36.14 -12.37 -35.38
N HIS A 251 35.60 -11.60 -34.45
CA HIS A 251 35.04 -10.28 -34.76
C HIS A 251 35.08 -9.34 -33.56
N ARG A 252 35.09 -8.03 -33.82
CA ARG A 252 34.97 -7.02 -32.76
C ARG A 252 33.52 -6.86 -32.32
N THR A 253 33.32 -6.56 -31.04
CA THR A 253 31.99 -6.25 -30.51
C THR A 253 31.42 -4.97 -31.13
N LEU A 254 30.09 -4.93 -31.32
CA LEU A 254 29.37 -3.75 -31.80
C LEU A 254 29.30 -2.60 -30.77
N ALA A 255 29.76 -2.79 -29.54
CA ALA A 255 29.70 -1.78 -28.50
C ALA A 255 30.48 -0.52 -28.89
N SER A 256 29.83 0.65 -28.81
CA SER A 256 30.48 1.95 -28.97
C SER A 256 31.45 2.17 -27.80
N GLY A 257 32.74 2.34 -28.10
CA GLY A 257 33.77 2.51 -27.08
C GLY A 257 33.60 3.85 -26.39
N LYS A 258 33.77 3.87 -25.06
CA LYS A 258 34.11 5.11 -24.34
C LYS A 258 35.36 5.72 -25.01
N PRO A 259 35.54 7.06 -25.00
CA PRO A 259 36.74 7.68 -25.53
C PRO A 259 37.97 6.99 -24.92
N ASN A 260 38.91 6.59 -25.78
CA ASN A 260 40.15 5.88 -25.43
C ASN A 260 40.05 4.37 -25.08
N GLN A 261 38.95 3.68 -25.39
CA GLN A 261 38.83 2.23 -25.18
C GLN A 261 38.59 1.46 -26.48
N HIS A 262 39.50 0.55 -26.83
CA HIS A 262 39.37 -0.32 -28.00
C HIS A 262 38.28 -1.37 -27.84
N LYS A 263 37.54 -1.67 -28.92
CA LYS A 263 36.53 -2.73 -28.94
C LYS A 263 37.12 -4.09 -28.60
N ALA A 264 36.41 -4.83 -27.74
CA ALA A 264 36.77 -6.19 -27.42
C ALA A 264 36.62 -7.10 -28.65
N VAL A 265 37.48 -8.11 -28.74
CA VAL A 265 37.43 -9.12 -29.80
C VAL A 265 36.77 -10.37 -29.25
N ILE A 266 35.73 -10.85 -29.93
CA ILE A 266 35.09 -12.14 -29.64
C ILE A 266 35.66 -13.17 -30.60
N VAL A 267 36.27 -14.19 -30.03
CA VAL A 267 36.82 -15.36 -30.69
C VAL A 267 35.90 -16.53 -30.41
N ARG A 268 35.40 -17.20 -31.45
CA ARG A 268 34.61 -18.41 -31.33
C ARG A 268 35.44 -19.60 -31.80
N PHE A 269 35.62 -20.57 -30.93
CA PHE A 269 36.33 -21.81 -31.24
C PHE A 269 35.39 -22.82 -31.90
N LEU A 270 35.95 -23.63 -32.80
CA LEU A 270 35.20 -24.72 -33.41
C LEU A 270 34.85 -25.76 -32.34
N LYS A 271 35.84 -26.15 -31.52
CA LYS A 271 35.71 -27.13 -30.43
C LYS A 271 35.74 -26.44 -29.06
N PHE A 272 34.89 -26.90 -28.15
CA PHE A 272 34.85 -26.36 -26.78
C PHE A 272 36.14 -26.67 -26.00
N GLN A 273 36.71 -27.85 -26.22
CA GLN A 273 37.94 -28.31 -25.56
C GLN A 273 39.14 -27.41 -25.89
N GLU A 274 39.19 -26.84 -27.10
CA GLU A 274 40.24 -25.90 -27.50
C GLU A 274 40.13 -24.60 -26.70
N LYS A 275 38.92 -24.07 -26.52
CA LYS A 275 38.67 -22.91 -25.64
C LYS A 275 39.03 -23.21 -24.19
N GLU A 276 38.70 -24.41 -23.70
CA GLU A 276 39.00 -24.83 -22.34
C GLU A 276 40.50 -25.00 -22.12
N PHE A 277 41.20 -25.61 -23.07
CA PHE A 277 42.66 -25.71 -23.08
C PHE A 277 43.31 -24.34 -23.01
N VAL A 278 42.89 -23.40 -23.88
CA VAL A 278 43.36 -22.01 -23.83
C VAL A 278 43.14 -21.44 -22.43
N TYR A 279 42.00 -21.70 -21.78
CA TYR A 279 41.72 -21.19 -20.44
C TYR A 279 42.53 -21.87 -19.32
N LEU A 280 42.78 -23.18 -19.43
CA LEU A 280 43.52 -23.98 -18.46
C LEU A 280 45.03 -23.74 -18.55
N ASP A 281 45.56 -23.64 -19.76
CA ASP A 281 46.97 -23.34 -20.02
C ASP A 281 47.30 -21.88 -19.64
N ILE A 282 46.35 -20.96 -19.85
CA ILE A 282 46.36 -19.60 -19.27
C ILE A 282 46.25 -19.62 -17.74
N ASN A 283 45.74 -20.67 -17.10
CA ASN A 283 45.79 -20.78 -15.64
C ASN A 283 47.14 -21.31 -15.13
N ALA A 284 47.96 -21.94 -16.00
CA ALA A 284 49.37 -22.23 -15.72
C ALA A 284 50.27 -20.98 -15.95
N PHE A 285 49.96 -20.17 -16.96
CA PHE A 285 50.53 -18.84 -17.20
C PHE A 285 49.53 -17.74 -16.84
N ARG A 286 49.49 -17.31 -15.56
CA ARG A 286 48.66 -16.17 -15.10
C ARG A 286 48.81 -14.94 -16.00
N GLY A 287 47.95 -14.84 -17.02
CA GLY A 287 47.75 -13.72 -17.91
C GLY A 287 48.85 -13.50 -18.95
N PHE A 288 48.47 -13.40 -20.23
CA PHE A 288 49.25 -12.59 -21.17
C PHE A 288 49.25 -11.16 -20.64
N GLN A 289 50.40 -10.79 -20.11
CA GLN A 289 50.59 -9.59 -19.32
C GLN A 289 50.66 -8.38 -20.25
N HIS A 290 49.57 -7.63 -20.32
CA HIS A 290 49.64 -6.20 -20.61
C HIS A 290 48.75 -5.43 -19.62
N ASN A 291 49.24 -5.33 -18.37
CA ASN A 291 48.71 -4.53 -17.24
C ASN A 291 47.28 -4.86 -16.72
N PRO A 292 46.99 -4.58 -15.43
CA PRO A 292 46.50 -5.58 -14.47
C PRO A 292 45.08 -6.08 -14.76
N CYS A 293 44.92 -7.40 -14.82
CA CYS A 293 43.65 -8.06 -15.07
C CYS A 293 42.67 -7.88 -13.90
N LYS A 294 41.41 -7.57 -14.22
CA LYS A 294 40.30 -7.51 -13.27
C LYS A 294 39.31 -8.65 -13.55
N LEU A 295 39.04 -9.50 -12.57
CA LEU A 295 37.97 -10.51 -12.58
C LEU A 295 36.62 -9.81 -12.75
N ARG A 296 35.87 -10.17 -13.79
CA ARG A 296 34.60 -9.54 -14.13
C ARG A 296 33.42 -10.41 -13.71
N VAL A 297 32.64 -9.96 -12.73
CA VAL A 297 31.43 -10.63 -12.23
C VAL A 297 30.21 -9.76 -12.52
N LEU A 298 29.21 -10.33 -13.19
CA LEU A 298 27.92 -9.67 -13.40
C LEU A 298 26.98 -10.05 -12.25
N HIS A 299 26.50 -9.06 -11.49
CA HIS A 299 25.54 -9.27 -10.38
C HIS A 299 24.52 -8.12 -10.38
N ASN A 300 23.22 -8.45 -10.31
CA ASN A 300 22.10 -7.49 -10.38
C ASN A 300 22.21 -6.46 -11.51
N GLY A 301 22.59 -6.92 -12.71
CA GLY A 301 22.75 -6.08 -13.90
C GLY A 301 23.98 -5.15 -13.87
N ARG A 302 24.80 -5.18 -12.82
CA ARG A 302 26.03 -4.38 -12.70
C ARG A 302 27.26 -5.25 -12.89
N ILE A 303 28.21 -4.72 -13.67
CA ILE A 303 29.50 -5.35 -13.92
C ILE A 303 30.46 -4.94 -12.81
N ASN A 304 30.86 -5.89 -11.97
CA ASN A 304 31.87 -5.73 -10.94
C ASN A 304 33.21 -6.24 -11.47
N LEU A 305 34.28 -5.48 -11.27
CA LEU A 305 35.63 -5.77 -11.75
C LEU A 305 36.58 -5.82 -10.53
N PHE A 306 37.15 -6.98 -10.23
CA PHE A 306 38.02 -7.20 -9.08
C PHE A 306 39.46 -7.39 -9.51
N THR A 307 40.37 -6.58 -9.00
CA THR A 307 41.79 -6.66 -9.40
C THR A 307 42.49 -7.78 -8.63
N MET A 308 42.01 -8.09 -7.42
CA MET A 308 42.57 -9.11 -6.55
C MET A 308 41.52 -10.18 -6.18
N PRO A 309 41.89 -11.47 -6.09
CA PRO A 309 40.97 -12.55 -5.69
C PRO A 309 40.28 -12.32 -4.34
N GLN A 310 40.97 -11.65 -3.41
CA GLN A 310 40.45 -11.33 -2.07
C GLN A 310 39.27 -10.33 -2.11
N GLU A 311 39.26 -9.41 -3.08
CA GLU A 311 38.14 -8.47 -3.27
C GLU A 311 36.88 -9.20 -3.76
N ALA A 312 37.08 -10.17 -4.66
CA ALA A 312 36.01 -11.01 -5.18
C ALA A 312 35.40 -11.91 -4.09
N GLU A 313 36.24 -12.45 -3.19
CA GLU A 313 35.78 -13.27 -2.07
C GLU A 313 34.97 -12.44 -1.06
N LYS A 314 35.42 -11.22 -0.75
CA LYS A 314 34.66 -10.28 0.09
C LYS A 314 33.31 -9.93 -0.54
N PHE A 315 33.28 -9.67 -1.84
CA PHE A 315 32.05 -9.41 -2.58
C PHE A 315 31.09 -10.61 -2.54
N TYR A 316 31.59 -11.82 -2.75
CA TYR A 316 30.80 -13.04 -2.65
C TYR A 316 30.19 -13.23 -1.24
N LYS A 317 30.96 -12.96 -0.18
CA LYS A 317 30.47 -13.00 1.20
C LYS A 317 29.40 -11.93 1.47
N SER A 318 29.50 -10.75 0.86
CA SER A 318 28.51 -9.67 0.99
C SER A 318 27.18 -9.93 0.26
N ILE A 319 27.16 -10.83 -0.73
CA ILE A 319 25.92 -11.24 -1.43
C ILE A 319 25.18 -12.33 -0.64
N LYS A 320 25.91 -13.09 0.19
CA LYS A 320 25.36 -14.21 0.97
C LYS A 320 24.76 -13.80 2.32
N GLN A 321 24.96 -12.55 2.76
CA GLN A 321 24.30 -11.95 3.93
C GLN A 321 23.03 -11.25 3.50
#